data_AF-A0A2A6J303-F1
#
_entry.id   AF-A0A2A6J303-F1
#
_cell.length_a   1.000
_cell.length_b   1.000
_cell.length_c   1.000
_cell.angle_alpha   90.00
_cell.angle_beta   90.00
_cell.angle_gamma   90.00
#
_symmetry.space_group_name_H-M   'P 1'
#
loop_
_entity.id
_entity.type
_entity.pdbx_description
1 polymer ?
#
loop_
_entity_poly.entity_id
_entity_poly.type
_entity_poly.pdbx_seq_one_letter_code
_entity_poly.pdbx_strand_id
1 'polypeptide(L)'
;RFDAFRQHYNEERPHEALGQRPPAEFYRPCQPRAMPERLDDPWYDADHQVRRVRDSGEIKWKGGQLFVSEALAGELVGLSELENGDHVVRFCNRDVGLIGPDGRFRRFAPPRPPRPMRPQAAHTTE
;
A
#
# COMPACT_ATOMS: atom_id res chain seq x y z
N ARG A 1 5.62 -10.35 28.99
CA ARG A 1 4.95 -11.53 28.39
C ARG A 1 5.36 -11.74 26.92
N PHE A 2 5.40 -10.69 26.09
CA PHE A 2 5.85 -10.80 24.70
C PHE A 2 7.35 -11.08 24.57
N ASP A 3 8.19 -10.49 25.43
CA ASP A 3 9.65 -10.68 25.33
C ASP A 3 10.08 -12.13 25.61
N ALA A 4 9.50 -12.76 26.63
CA ALA A 4 9.71 -14.18 26.91
C ALA A 4 9.27 -15.07 25.73
N PHE A 5 8.17 -14.72 25.06
CA PHE A 5 7.74 -15.43 23.85
C PHE A 5 8.74 -15.24 22.70
N ARG A 6 9.25 -14.02 22.49
CA ARG A 6 10.26 -13.74 21.46
C ARG A 6 11.54 -14.54 21.70
N GLN A 7 12.02 -14.58 22.94
CA GLN A 7 13.21 -15.33 23.31
C GLN A 7 13.00 -16.83 23.01
N HIS A 8 11.94 -17.43 23.56
CA HIS A 8 11.64 -18.83 23.32
C HIS A 8 11.43 -19.16 21.82
N TYR A 9 10.73 -18.30 21.07
CA TYR A 9 10.49 -18.52 19.64
C TYR A 9 11.78 -18.40 18.80
N ASN A 10 12.60 -17.39 19.06
CA ASN A 10 13.78 -17.11 18.24
C ASN A 10 14.99 -17.96 18.63
N GLU A 11 15.16 -18.28 19.91
CA GLU A 11 16.40 -18.87 20.44
C GLU A 11 16.25 -20.34 20.84
N GLU A 12 15.04 -20.80 21.20
CA GLU A 12 14.84 -22.14 21.77
C GLU A 12 14.00 -23.07 20.88
N ARG A 13 13.01 -22.54 20.14
CA ARG A 13 12.10 -23.40 19.35
C ARG A 13 12.79 -23.94 18.11
N PRO A 14 12.80 -25.28 17.92
CA PRO A 14 13.21 -25.88 16.67
C PRO A 14 12.15 -25.63 15.60
N HIS A 15 12.59 -25.25 14.40
CA HIS A 15 11.71 -25.02 13.24
C HIS A 15 12.04 -26.04 12.15
N GLU A 16 11.03 -26.76 11.67
CA GLU A 16 11.20 -27.82 10.67
C GLU A 16 11.79 -27.30 9.36
N ALA A 17 11.32 -26.14 8.88
CA ALA A 17 11.85 -25.47 7.70
C ALA A 17 13.33 -25.06 7.82
N LEU A 18 13.89 -25.03 9.04
CA LEU A 18 15.28 -24.72 9.35
C LEU A 18 16.08 -25.96 9.77
N GLY A 19 15.53 -27.16 9.58
CA GLY A 19 16.18 -28.42 9.95
C GLY A 19 16.27 -28.62 11.47
N GLN A 20 15.19 -28.29 12.19
CA GLN A 20 15.11 -28.38 13.66
C GLN A 20 16.08 -27.45 14.40
N ARG A 21 16.55 -26.38 13.75
CA ARG A 21 17.39 -25.34 14.36
C ARG A 21 16.59 -24.07 14.65
N PRO A 22 16.96 -23.31 15.69
CA PRO A 22 16.28 -22.09 16.06
C PRO A 22 16.53 -20.95 15.04
N PRO A 23 15.58 -20.02 14.86
CA PRO A 23 15.70 -18.90 13.92
C PRO A 23 16.94 -18.03 14.16
N ALA A 24 17.36 -17.83 15.42
CA ALA A 24 18.50 -16.99 15.78
C ALA A 24 19.83 -17.46 15.17
N GLU A 25 19.98 -18.73 14.79
CA GLU A 25 21.17 -19.23 14.10
C GLU A 25 21.29 -18.73 12.66
N PHE A 26 20.17 -18.38 12.01
CA PHE A 26 20.11 -17.97 10.61
C PHE A 26 19.94 -16.45 10.46
N TYR A 27 19.14 -15.86 11.34
CA TYR A 27 18.85 -14.45 11.32
C TYR A 27 19.79 -13.72 12.28
N ARG A 28 20.88 -13.17 11.73
CA ARG A 28 21.66 -12.18 12.47
C ARG A 28 20.90 -10.87 12.51
N PRO A 29 20.85 -10.17 13.65
CA PRO A 29 20.43 -8.78 13.67
C PRO A 29 21.25 -8.06 12.59
N CYS A 30 20.58 -7.43 11.62
CA CYS A 30 21.29 -6.57 10.69
C CYS A 30 22.08 -5.57 11.54
N GLN A 31 23.39 -5.44 11.27
CA GLN A 31 24.15 -4.23 11.62
C GLN A 31 23.27 -3.03 11.30
N PRO A 32 23.24 -1.97 12.13
CA PRO A 32 22.15 -1.00 12.15
C PRO A 32 21.93 -0.46 10.76
N ARG A 33 20.97 -1.05 10.05
CA ARG A 33 20.46 -0.53 8.80
C ARG A 33 19.59 0.60 9.29
N ALA A 34 20.19 1.78 9.46
CA ALA A 34 19.50 2.94 9.97
C ALA A 34 18.27 3.12 9.10
N MET A 35 17.10 2.84 9.67
CA MET A 35 15.87 3.06 8.96
C MET A 35 15.78 4.59 8.79
N PRO A 36 15.59 5.11 7.58
CA PRO A 36 15.42 6.53 7.42
C PRO A 36 14.21 6.98 8.24
N GLU A 37 14.34 8.13 8.93
CA GLU A 37 13.24 8.71 9.70
C GLU A 37 12.06 9.09 8.79
N ARG A 38 12.35 9.39 7.52
CA ARG A 38 11.38 9.74 6.50
C ARG A 38 11.79 9.12 5.17
N LEU A 39 10.84 8.50 4.47
CA LEU A 39 11.05 8.06 3.10
C LEU A 39 11.06 9.28 2.17
N ASP A 40 11.92 9.23 1.16
CA ASP A 40 11.92 10.24 0.10
C ASP A 40 10.66 10.09 -0.76
N ASP A 41 10.15 11.22 -1.23
CA ASP A 41 9.01 11.24 -2.13
C ASP A 41 9.40 10.50 -3.45
N PRO A 42 8.47 9.74 -4.06
CA PRO A 42 8.75 9.04 -5.30
C PRO A 42 9.20 9.99 -6.42
N TRP A 43 10.26 9.61 -7.14
CA TRP A 43 10.72 10.32 -8.32
C TRP A 43 9.97 9.87 -9.56
N TYR A 44 9.63 10.83 -10.43
CA TYR A 44 8.97 10.60 -11.71
C TYR A 44 9.70 11.36 -12.81
N ASP A 45 9.64 10.81 -14.03
CA ASP A 45 10.20 11.46 -15.22
C ASP A 45 9.51 12.80 -15.52
N ALA A 46 10.19 13.69 -16.23
CA ALA A 46 9.73 15.05 -16.50
C ALA A 46 8.43 15.13 -17.34
N ASP A 47 8.10 14.07 -18.07
CA ASP A 47 6.86 13.90 -18.82
C ASP A 47 5.66 13.53 -17.94
N HIS A 48 5.89 13.19 -16.66
CA HIS A 48 4.82 12.89 -15.72
C HIS A 48 4.30 14.14 -15.03
N GLN A 49 2.98 14.31 -15.00
CA GLN A 49 2.34 15.26 -14.11
C GLN A 49 2.25 14.67 -12.71
N VAL A 50 3.06 15.17 -11.78
CA VAL A 50 3.07 14.71 -10.39
C VAL A 50 1.97 15.39 -9.58
N ARG A 51 1.17 14.61 -8.85
CA ARG A 51 0.10 15.10 -7.98
C ARG A 51 0.12 14.40 -6.63
N ARG A 52 -0.15 15.15 -5.55
CA ARG A 52 -0.33 14.57 -4.21
C ARG A 52 -1.76 14.10 -4.03
N VAL A 53 -1.93 12.89 -3.51
CA VAL A 53 -3.22 12.34 -3.12
C VAL A 53 -3.61 12.94 -1.77
N ARG A 54 -4.86 13.43 -1.69
CA ARG A 54 -5.43 13.98 -0.45
C ARG A 54 -5.73 12.86 0.54
N ASP A 55 -5.99 13.23 1.79
CA ASP A 55 -6.42 12.30 2.83
C ASP A 55 -7.72 11.55 2.46
N SER A 56 -8.57 12.14 1.60
CA SER A 56 -9.77 11.49 1.04
C SER A 56 -9.47 10.42 -0.02
N GLY A 57 -8.21 10.24 -0.44
CA GLY A 57 -7.82 9.35 -1.52
C GLY A 57 -7.98 9.95 -2.94
N GLU A 58 -8.22 11.26 -3.03
CA GLU A 58 -8.50 11.97 -4.28
C GLU A 58 -7.34 12.82 -4.77
N ILE A 59 -7.24 12.99 -6.09
CA ILE A 59 -6.33 13.95 -6.73
C ILE A 59 -7.12 15.06 -7.42
N LYS A 60 -6.53 16.25 -7.55
CA LYS A 60 -7.08 17.30 -8.41
C LYS A 60 -6.83 16.93 -9.87
N TRP A 61 -7.87 16.77 -10.68
CA TRP A 61 -7.77 16.40 -12.10
C TRP A 61 -8.68 17.28 -12.95
N LYS A 62 -8.13 17.95 -13.98
CA LYS A 62 -8.86 18.84 -14.93
C LYS A 62 -9.95 19.73 -14.28
N GLY A 63 -9.64 20.35 -13.14
CA GLY A 63 -10.56 21.24 -12.41
C GLY A 63 -11.51 20.55 -11.43
N GLY A 64 -11.60 19.22 -11.45
CA GLY A 64 -12.38 18.42 -10.51
C GLY A 64 -11.50 17.63 -9.52
N GLN A 65 -12.19 16.79 -8.72
CA GLN A 65 -11.58 15.81 -7.82
C GLN A 65 -11.83 14.42 -8.39
N LEU A 66 -10.80 13.58 -8.40
CA LEU A 66 -10.87 12.22 -8.89
C LEU A 66 -10.36 11.27 -7.82
N PHE A 67 -11.21 10.34 -7.39
CA PHE A 67 -10.83 9.31 -6.42
C PHE A 67 -9.90 8.28 -7.06
N VAL A 68 -8.73 8.08 -6.43
CA VAL A 68 -7.72 7.10 -6.85
C VAL A 68 -7.67 5.96 -5.83
N SER A 69 -7.26 6.27 -4.59
CA SER A 69 -7.13 5.31 -3.50
C SER A 69 -6.82 6.01 -2.19
N GLU A 70 -7.58 5.70 -1.14
CA GLU A 70 -7.28 6.13 0.24
C GLU A 70 -5.96 5.54 0.76
N ALA A 71 -5.54 4.37 0.27
CA ALA A 71 -4.28 3.75 0.67
C ALA A 71 -3.04 4.52 0.20
N LEU A 72 -3.21 5.50 -0.70
CA LEU A 72 -2.16 6.39 -1.18
C LEU A 72 -2.28 7.79 -0.58
N ALA A 73 -3.12 7.99 0.44
CA ALA A 73 -3.28 9.29 1.09
C ALA A 73 -1.93 9.87 1.54
N GLY A 74 -1.68 11.13 1.16
CA GLY A 74 -0.43 11.83 1.46
C GLY A 74 0.71 11.57 0.46
N GLU A 75 0.61 10.53 -0.37
CA GLU A 75 1.65 10.13 -1.32
C GLU A 75 1.59 10.93 -2.64
N LEU A 76 2.73 11.00 -3.34
CA LEU A 76 2.79 11.51 -4.70
C LEU A 76 2.50 10.40 -5.71
N VAL A 77 1.72 10.73 -6.73
CA VAL A 77 1.47 9.88 -7.90
C VAL A 77 1.87 10.61 -9.17
N GLY A 78 2.46 9.89 -10.11
CA GLY A 78 2.79 10.37 -11.45
C GLY A 78 1.68 10.05 -12.43
N LEU A 79 1.39 10.99 -13.33
CA LEU A 79 0.43 10.81 -14.40
C LEU A 79 1.14 10.98 -15.74
N SER A 80 1.20 9.91 -16.54
CA SER A 80 1.73 9.96 -17.91
C SER A 80 0.61 9.81 -18.92
N GLU A 81 0.63 10.63 -19.97
CA GLU A 81 -0.34 10.55 -21.06
C GLU A 81 0.07 9.46 -22.05
N LEU A 82 -0.89 8.63 -22.45
CA LEU A 82 -0.75 7.60 -23.46
C LEU A 82 -1.19 8.15 -24.82
N GLU A 83 -0.73 7.51 -25.91
CA GLU A 83 -1.07 7.90 -27.28
C GLU A 83 -2.59 7.88 -27.57
N ASN A 84 -3.35 7.06 -26.85
CA ASN A 84 -4.80 6.94 -26.99
C ASN A 84 -5.59 8.01 -26.19
N GLY A 85 -4.90 8.92 -25.50
CA GLY A 85 -5.50 9.97 -24.66
C GLY A 85 -5.89 9.51 -23.24
N ASP A 86 -5.66 8.24 -22.88
CA ASP A 86 -5.73 7.80 -21.50
C ASP A 86 -4.53 8.35 -20.72
N HIS A 87 -4.65 8.47 -19.40
CA HIS A 87 -3.52 8.80 -18.53
C HIS A 87 -3.26 7.66 -17.55
N VAL A 88 -2.04 7.14 -17.50
CA VAL A 88 -1.63 6.13 -16.51
C VAL A 88 -1.36 6.82 -15.19
N VAL A 89 -1.95 6.29 -14.12
CA VAL A 89 -1.62 6.67 -12.74
C VAL A 89 -0.57 5.71 -12.20
N ARG A 90 0.62 6.22 -11.88
CA ARG A 90 1.76 5.45 -11.39
C ARG A 90 2.15 5.87 -9.97
N PHE A 91 2.28 4.89 -9.08
CA PHE A 91 2.85 5.07 -7.75
C PHE A 91 4.20 4.35 -7.68
N CYS A 92 5.29 5.09 -7.43
CA CYS A 92 6.65 4.58 -7.57
C CYS A 92 6.87 3.90 -8.93
N ASN A 93 7.18 2.60 -8.93
CA ASN A 93 7.38 1.77 -10.11
C ASN A 93 6.15 0.93 -10.48
N ARG A 94 4.95 1.25 -9.95
CA ARG A 94 3.75 0.46 -10.12
C ARG A 94 2.61 1.26 -10.74
N ASP A 95 2.06 0.77 -11.83
CA ASP A 95 0.85 1.33 -12.41
C ASP A 95 -0.38 0.88 -11.62
N VAL A 96 -1.20 1.85 -11.21
CA VAL A 96 -2.36 1.65 -10.34
C VAL A 96 -3.65 1.60 -11.15
N GLY A 97 -3.73 2.36 -12.24
CA GLY A 97 -4.87 2.38 -13.15
C GLY A 97 -4.76 3.43 -14.24
N LEU A 98 -5.86 3.60 -14.99
CA LEU A 98 -5.99 4.54 -16.10
C LEU A 98 -7.06 5.59 -15.79
N ILE A 99 -6.81 6.83 -16.15
CA ILE A 99 -7.84 7.87 -16.25
C ILE A 99 -8.23 7.97 -17.72
N GLY A 100 -9.49 7.67 -18.03
CA GLY A 100 -10.00 7.78 -19.38
C GLY A 100 -10.18 9.24 -19.84
N PRO A 101 -10.36 9.47 -21.16
CA PRO A 101 -10.75 10.78 -21.68
C PRO A 101 -12.06 11.32 -21.08
N ASP A 102 -12.94 10.42 -20.64
CA ASP A 102 -14.18 10.69 -19.91
C ASP A 102 -13.95 11.18 -18.47
N GLY A 103 -12.70 11.22 -18.01
CA GLY A 103 -12.32 11.62 -16.66
C GLY A 103 -12.55 10.56 -15.59
N ARG A 104 -12.88 9.31 -15.98
CA ARG A 104 -13.11 8.23 -15.01
C ARG A 104 -11.82 7.46 -14.72
N PHE A 105 -11.61 7.15 -13.44
CA PHE A 105 -10.50 6.30 -13.02
C PHE A 105 -10.88 4.82 -13.07
N ARG A 106 -10.08 4.04 -13.79
CA ARG A 106 -10.20 2.59 -13.97
C ARG A 106 -8.97 1.92 -13.36
N ARG A 107 -9.17 1.35 -12.16
CA ARG A 107 -8.15 0.58 -11.44
C ARG A 107 -7.76 -0.69 -12.21
N PHE A 108 -6.49 -1.10 -12.11
CA PHE A 108 -6.05 -2.39 -12.64
C PHE A 108 -6.35 -3.58 -11.70
N ALA A 109 -6.56 -3.30 -10.41
CA ALA A 109 -6.98 -4.33 -9.46
C ALA A 109 -8.47 -4.67 -9.65
N PRO A 110 -8.88 -5.94 -9.47
CA PRO A 110 -10.29 -6.29 -9.50
C PRO A 110 -11.09 -5.47 -8.47
N PRO A 111 -12.39 -5.19 -8.73
CA PRO A 111 -13.23 -4.51 -7.77
C PRO A 111 -13.24 -5.31 -6.46
N ARG A 112 -13.06 -4.61 -5.34
CA ARG A 112 -13.14 -5.24 -4.03
C ARG A 112 -14.59 -5.72 -3.85
N PRO A 113 -14.83 -6.98 -3.46
CA PRO A 113 -16.19 -7.41 -3.14
C PRO A 113 -16.75 -6.52 -2.02
N PRO A 114 -18.05 -6.20 -2.04
CA PRO A 114 -18.67 -5.42 -0.99
C PRO A 114 -18.43 -6.10 0.36
N ARG A 115 -18.12 -5.30 1.38
CA ARG A 115 -17.94 -5.83 2.74
C ARG A 115 -19.27 -6.45 3.17
N PRO A 116 -19.34 -7.73 3.57
CA PRO A 116 -20.57 -8.29 4.08
C PRO A 116 -21.02 -7.46 5.28
N MET A 117 -22.29 -7.01 5.26
CA MET A 117 -22.89 -6.35 6.42
C MET A 117 -22.79 -7.31 7.60
N ARG A 118 -22.11 -6.87 8.68
CA ARG A 118 -22.18 -7.61 9.94
C ARG A 118 -23.63 -7.54 10.42
N PRO A 119 -24.29 -8.69 10.69
CA PRO A 119 -25.59 -8.64 11.37
C PRO A 119 -25.39 -7.91 12.69
N GLN A 120 -26.24 -6.90 12.95
CA GLN A 120 -26.31 -6.29 14.28
C GLN A 120 -26.74 -7.39 15.23
N ALA A 121 -25.94 -7.63 16.27
CA ALA A 121 -26.30 -8.59 17.31
C ALA A 121 -27.61 -8.10 17.93
N ALA A 122 -28.67 -8.89 17.79
CA ALA A 122 -29.93 -8.64 18.46
C ALA A 122 -29.65 -8.64 19.97
N HIS A 123 -29.85 -7.50 20.61
CA HIS A 123 -29.85 -7.37 22.05
C HIS A 123 -31.08 -8.11 22.58
N THR A 124 -30.91 -9.37 22.98
CA THR A 124 -31.89 -10.07 23.82
C THR A 124 -31.85 -9.43 25.20
N THR A 125 -32.94 -8.75 25.56
CA THR A 125 -33.19 -8.29 26.94
C THR A 125 -33.89 -9.44 27.67
N GLU A 126 -33.29 -9.92 28.77
CA GLU A 126 -33.95 -10.78 29.76
C GLU A 126 -34.98 -9.99 30.58
#